data_AF-A0A3D0DLA1-F1
#
_entry.id   AF-A0A3D0DLA1-F1
#
_cell.length_a   1.000
_cell.length_b   1.000
_cell.length_c   1.000
_cell.angle_alpha   90.00
_cell.angle_beta   90.00
_cell.angle_gamma   90.00
#
_symmetry.space_group_name_H-M   'P 1'
#
loop_
_entity.id
_entity.type
_entity.pdbx_description
1 polymer ?
#
loop_
_entity_poly.entity_id
_entity_poly.type
_entity_poly.pdbx_seq_one_letter_code
_entity_poly.pdbx_strand_id
1 'polypeptide(L)'
;DTEDEVEIVLSGVSMENQTAPCIYVKNADKVTISTENESTLSVTGSFEADGDTNLDAVIFSKDDLIMDGSGILNVNSSDNAITSKDDLEIKNGTYNIQCTGNAMEAHDEIEISEGTINITGCNDGLHAEDSDDDSIGSVLITGGTFNINATDDAIHGTTTVQIDGGDMTLVGGECIEGTYITINDGSIDISASDDGINAAAKSSKYSTPTFEMNGGDVTINMGAGDTDGVDSNGDIYINGGNLSITGQSTFDYDGNAVYNGGTIIENGTTTNTITNQMMGGSNGGFGKGFGGGMGPENNNHRGF
;
A
#
# COMPACT_ATOMS: atom_id res chain seq x y z
N ASP A 1 -17.42 -22.04 -19.40
CA ASP A 1 -17.15 -20.94 -20.32
C ASP A 1 -16.78 -19.75 -19.48
N THR A 2 -15.53 -19.34 -19.62
CA THR A 2 -14.76 -18.45 -18.75
C THR A 2 -14.37 -17.16 -19.49
N GLU A 3 -15.16 -16.76 -20.48
CA GLU A 3 -14.77 -15.76 -21.50
C GLU A 3 -15.80 -14.63 -21.65
N ASP A 4 -16.86 -14.65 -20.83
CA ASP A 4 -17.91 -13.62 -20.92
C ASP A 4 -17.56 -12.45 -19.99
N GLU A 5 -17.67 -11.24 -20.52
CA GLU A 5 -17.64 -10.01 -19.73
C GLU A 5 -19.02 -9.76 -19.09
N VAL A 6 -19.04 -9.32 -17.83
CA VAL A 6 -20.28 -9.04 -17.10
C VAL A 6 -20.29 -7.60 -16.60
N GLU A 7 -21.42 -6.91 -16.77
CA GLU A 7 -21.65 -5.58 -16.21
C GLU A 7 -22.73 -5.66 -15.11
N ILE A 8 -22.43 -5.11 -13.93
CA ILE A 8 -23.34 -4.98 -12.80
C ILE A 8 -23.51 -3.50 -12.50
N VAL A 9 -24.74 -2.98 -12.63
CA VAL A 9 -25.04 -1.58 -12.32
C VAL A 9 -25.67 -1.45 -10.94
N LEU A 10 -24.98 -0.78 -10.03
CA LEU A 10 -25.46 -0.42 -8.69
C LEU A 10 -26.16 0.94 -8.74
N SER A 11 -27.49 0.92 -8.78
CA SER A 11 -28.31 2.13 -8.90
C SER A 11 -29.24 2.30 -7.70
N GLY A 12 -28.66 2.62 -6.54
CA GLY A 12 -29.42 2.92 -5.32
C GLY A 12 -29.73 1.69 -4.46
N VAL A 13 -28.84 0.69 -4.47
CA VAL A 13 -29.06 -0.58 -3.77
C VAL A 13 -28.45 -0.58 -2.38
N SER A 14 -29.10 -1.28 -1.45
CA SER A 14 -28.52 -1.60 -0.14
C SER A 14 -28.52 -3.10 0.05
N MET A 15 -27.34 -3.68 0.26
CA MET A 15 -27.12 -5.12 0.42
C MET A 15 -26.36 -5.37 1.72
N GLU A 16 -26.87 -6.29 2.53
CA GLU A 16 -26.22 -6.73 3.76
C GLU A 16 -26.15 -8.25 3.76
N ASN A 17 -24.98 -8.79 4.12
CA ASN A 17 -24.78 -10.20 4.37
C ASN A 17 -24.09 -10.41 5.72
N GLN A 18 -24.08 -11.65 6.20
CA GLN A 18 -23.39 -12.00 7.46
C GLN A 18 -22.12 -12.81 7.22
N THR A 19 -22.09 -13.69 6.21
CA THR A 19 -20.98 -14.63 6.04
C THR A 19 -20.49 -14.76 4.60
N ALA A 20 -21.11 -14.10 3.63
CA ALA A 20 -20.71 -14.19 2.23
C ALA A 20 -20.59 -12.78 1.62
N PRO A 21 -19.81 -12.61 0.55
CA PRO A 21 -19.77 -11.35 -0.20
C PRO A 21 -21.17 -10.91 -0.63
N CYS A 22 -21.38 -9.59 -0.73
CA CYS A 22 -22.55 -9.04 -1.40
C CYS A 22 -22.50 -9.31 -2.91
N ILE A 23 -21.30 -9.26 -3.50
CA ILE A 23 -21.03 -9.63 -4.89
C ILE A 23 -19.88 -10.63 -4.88
N TYR A 24 -20.13 -11.84 -5.38
CA TYR A 24 -19.13 -12.89 -5.51
C TYR A 24 -19.04 -13.34 -6.96
N VAL A 25 -17.97 -12.94 -7.64
CA VAL A 25 -17.64 -13.39 -8.99
C VAL A 25 -16.85 -14.68 -8.87
N LYS A 26 -17.49 -15.81 -9.19
CA LYS A 26 -16.84 -17.13 -9.15
C LYS A 26 -15.98 -17.39 -10.38
N ASN A 27 -16.41 -16.83 -11.51
CA ASN A 27 -15.77 -16.95 -12.80
C ASN A 27 -16.42 -15.97 -13.80
N ALA A 28 -15.60 -15.18 -14.48
CA ALA A 28 -15.88 -14.37 -15.67
C ALA A 28 -14.57 -14.16 -16.44
N ASP A 29 -14.60 -13.58 -17.64
CA ASP A 29 -13.36 -12.99 -18.21
C ASP A 29 -13.00 -11.73 -17.43
N LYS A 30 -14.01 -10.90 -17.20
CA LYS A 30 -13.89 -9.61 -16.50
C LYS A 30 -15.25 -9.14 -16.03
N VAL A 31 -15.31 -8.52 -14.86
CA VAL A 31 -16.55 -7.92 -14.34
C VAL A 31 -16.38 -6.42 -14.18
N THR A 32 -17.30 -5.65 -14.75
CA THR A 32 -17.42 -4.22 -14.49
C THR A 32 -18.56 -3.97 -13.51
N ILE A 33 -18.29 -3.26 -12.42
CA ILE A 33 -19.30 -2.80 -11.45
C ILE A 33 -19.40 -1.29 -11.54
N SER A 34 -20.50 -0.81 -12.13
CA SER A 34 -20.78 0.60 -12.32
C SER A 34 -21.74 1.14 -11.27
N THR A 35 -21.37 2.22 -10.57
CA THR A 35 -22.24 2.86 -9.58
C THR A 35 -22.85 4.15 -10.12
N GLU A 36 -24.19 4.26 -10.19
CA GLU A 36 -24.88 5.46 -10.70
C GLU A 36 -25.44 6.37 -9.60
N ASN A 37 -26.00 5.74 -8.55
CA ASN A 37 -26.59 6.40 -7.39
C ASN A 37 -25.91 5.88 -6.12
N GLU A 38 -26.15 6.52 -4.99
CA GLU A 38 -25.62 6.05 -3.70
C GLU A 38 -26.08 4.63 -3.38
N SER A 39 -25.13 3.70 -3.28
CA SER A 39 -25.35 2.31 -2.92
C SER A 39 -24.52 1.94 -1.70
N THR A 40 -25.03 1.04 -0.86
CA THR A 40 -24.33 0.60 0.37
C THR A 40 -24.30 -0.92 0.42
N LEU A 41 -23.10 -1.48 0.48
CA LEU A 41 -22.86 -2.91 0.60
C LEU A 41 -22.16 -3.19 1.94
N SER A 42 -22.57 -4.24 2.64
CA SER A 42 -21.94 -4.59 3.91
C SER A 42 -21.93 -6.07 4.23
N VAL A 43 -20.84 -6.53 4.84
CA VAL A 43 -20.76 -7.83 5.51
C VAL A 43 -20.42 -7.60 6.98
N THR A 44 -21.27 -8.14 7.87
CA THR A 44 -21.25 -7.79 9.31
C THR A 44 -20.73 -8.90 10.23
N GLY A 45 -20.63 -10.13 9.72
CA GLY A 45 -20.08 -11.27 10.43
C GLY A 45 -18.85 -11.82 9.72
N SER A 46 -18.28 -12.89 10.25
CA SER A 46 -17.10 -13.52 9.66
C SER A 46 -17.43 -14.21 8.34
N PHE A 47 -16.60 -13.99 7.33
CA PHE A 47 -16.74 -14.66 6.05
C PHE A 47 -16.57 -16.18 6.19
N GLU A 48 -17.39 -16.92 5.45
CA GLU A 48 -17.33 -18.37 5.31
C GLU A 48 -16.78 -18.70 3.91
N ALA A 49 -15.77 -19.56 3.86
CA ALA A 49 -15.17 -20.02 2.60
C ALA A 49 -16.19 -20.74 1.69
N ASP A 50 -16.02 -20.61 0.38
CA ASP A 50 -16.72 -21.41 -0.63
C ASP A 50 -15.80 -22.51 -1.16
N GLY A 51 -15.84 -23.68 -0.52
CA GLY A 51 -14.91 -24.77 -0.80
C GLY A 51 -13.49 -24.38 -0.39
N ASP A 52 -12.57 -24.36 -1.37
CA ASP A 52 -11.17 -23.97 -1.16
C ASP A 52 -10.93 -22.46 -1.37
N THR A 53 -11.96 -21.70 -1.76
CA THR A 53 -11.84 -20.25 -1.93
C THR A 53 -12.08 -19.55 -0.59
N ASN A 54 -11.04 -18.92 -0.05
CA ASN A 54 -11.19 -18.00 1.08
C ASN A 54 -11.93 -16.76 0.61
N LEU A 55 -13.15 -16.57 1.11
CA LEU A 55 -13.89 -15.34 0.88
C LEU A 55 -13.55 -14.41 2.03
N ASP A 56 -13.16 -13.19 1.73
CA ASP A 56 -12.67 -12.20 2.69
C ASP A 56 -13.13 -10.78 2.35
N ALA A 57 -13.95 -10.59 1.31
CA ALA A 57 -14.38 -9.27 0.86
C ALA A 57 -15.89 -9.11 0.61
N VAL A 58 -16.39 -7.89 0.78
CA VAL A 58 -17.79 -7.54 0.48
C VAL A 58 -18.06 -7.66 -1.02
N ILE A 59 -17.11 -7.25 -1.84
CA ILE A 59 -17.04 -7.53 -3.27
C ILE A 59 -15.81 -8.40 -3.48
N PHE A 60 -16.02 -9.64 -3.89
CA PHE A 60 -14.94 -10.59 -4.10
C PHE A 60 -15.00 -11.11 -5.54
N SER A 61 -13.87 -11.01 -6.25
CA SER A 61 -13.72 -11.54 -7.59
C SER A 61 -12.57 -12.53 -7.68
N LYS A 62 -12.81 -13.65 -8.39
CA LYS A 62 -11.76 -14.61 -8.75
C LYS A 62 -11.03 -14.26 -10.04
N ASP A 63 -11.55 -13.28 -10.79
CA ASP A 63 -11.03 -12.79 -12.06
C ASP A 63 -11.02 -11.24 -12.04
N ASP A 64 -10.58 -10.60 -13.12
CA ASP A 64 -10.48 -9.14 -13.24
C ASP A 64 -11.74 -8.37 -12.82
N LEU A 65 -11.52 -7.30 -12.06
CA LEU A 65 -12.57 -6.41 -11.59
C LEU A 65 -12.32 -4.97 -12.03
N ILE A 66 -13.30 -4.38 -12.72
CA ILE A 66 -13.35 -2.95 -13.03
C ILE A 66 -14.42 -2.29 -12.19
N MET A 67 -14.08 -1.19 -11.54
CA MET A 67 -15.00 -0.33 -10.82
C MET A 67 -15.10 1.03 -11.51
N ASP A 68 -16.32 1.47 -11.80
CA ASP A 68 -16.57 2.80 -12.37
C ASP A 68 -17.94 3.37 -11.97
N GLY A 69 -18.32 4.49 -12.58
CA GLY A 69 -19.61 5.12 -12.44
C GLY A 69 -19.58 6.34 -11.53
N SER A 70 -20.41 7.34 -11.84
CA SER A 70 -20.40 8.64 -11.17
C SER A 70 -21.08 8.68 -9.79
N GLY A 71 -21.57 7.54 -9.31
CA GLY A 71 -22.27 7.41 -8.03
C GLY A 71 -21.33 7.26 -6.83
N ILE A 72 -21.94 6.95 -5.68
CA ILE A 72 -21.23 6.73 -4.42
C ILE A 72 -21.43 5.27 -4.01
N LEU A 73 -20.34 4.55 -3.76
CA LEU A 73 -20.36 3.21 -3.20
C LEU A 73 -19.82 3.25 -1.76
N ASN A 74 -20.70 2.99 -0.80
CA ASN A 74 -20.33 2.81 0.59
C ASN A 74 -20.10 1.31 0.86
N VAL A 75 -18.94 0.93 1.40
CA VAL A 75 -18.61 -0.46 1.72
C VAL A 75 -18.23 -0.58 3.19
N ASN A 76 -18.91 -1.47 3.92
CA ASN A 76 -18.59 -1.76 5.32
C ASN A 76 -18.26 -3.25 5.47
N SER A 77 -17.03 -3.56 5.89
CA SER A 77 -16.58 -4.95 6.04
C SER A 77 -16.03 -5.25 7.42
N SER A 78 -16.12 -6.50 7.85
CA SER A 78 -15.37 -7.03 8.99
C SER A 78 -14.05 -7.69 8.60
N ASP A 79 -13.65 -7.57 7.34
CA ASP A 79 -12.38 -8.05 6.78
C ASP A 79 -12.01 -7.14 5.60
N ASN A 80 -11.58 -7.65 4.44
CA ASN A 80 -11.33 -6.85 3.23
C ASN A 80 -12.63 -6.23 2.68
N ALA A 81 -12.55 -5.10 1.97
CA ALA A 81 -13.75 -4.48 1.40
C ALA A 81 -14.00 -4.93 -0.05
N ILE A 82 -12.98 -4.79 -0.90
CA ILE A 82 -13.00 -5.17 -2.31
C ILE A 82 -11.73 -5.98 -2.59
N THR A 83 -11.89 -7.22 -3.06
CA THR A 83 -10.77 -8.10 -3.43
C THR A 83 -10.96 -8.62 -4.85
N SER A 84 -9.92 -8.48 -5.67
CA SER A 84 -9.72 -9.23 -6.91
C SER A 84 -8.59 -10.24 -6.71
N LYS A 85 -8.73 -11.45 -7.27
CA LYS A 85 -7.64 -12.43 -7.32
C LYS A 85 -6.77 -12.31 -8.58
N ASP A 86 -7.14 -11.39 -9.47
CA ASP A 86 -6.33 -10.92 -10.61
C ASP A 86 -6.21 -9.38 -10.47
N ASP A 87 -6.54 -8.61 -11.53
CA ASP A 87 -6.44 -7.14 -11.54
C ASP A 87 -7.66 -6.45 -10.93
N LEU A 88 -7.44 -5.27 -10.34
CA LEU A 88 -8.47 -4.32 -9.90
C LEU A 88 -8.24 -2.94 -10.55
N GLU A 89 -9.12 -2.56 -11.49
CA GLU A 89 -9.08 -1.25 -12.15
C GLU A 89 -10.18 -0.33 -11.58
N ILE A 90 -9.80 0.84 -11.05
CA ILE A 90 -10.71 1.91 -10.66
C ILE A 90 -10.64 3.04 -11.68
N LYS A 91 -11.68 3.18 -12.49
CA LYS A 91 -11.71 4.20 -13.56
C LYS A 91 -12.17 5.57 -13.07
N ASN A 92 -13.13 5.60 -12.15
CA ASN A 92 -13.73 6.79 -11.54
C ASN A 92 -14.74 6.36 -10.46
N GLY A 93 -15.36 7.34 -9.79
CA GLY A 93 -16.42 7.10 -8.82
C GLY A 93 -16.07 7.64 -7.45
N THR A 94 -16.96 7.46 -6.47
CA THR A 94 -16.69 7.78 -5.07
C THR A 94 -16.85 6.54 -4.22
N TYR A 95 -15.79 6.14 -3.52
CA TYR A 95 -15.76 4.94 -2.69
C TYR A 95 -15.52 5.35 -1.24
N ASN A 96 -16.48 5.04 -0.37
CA ASN A 96 -16.36 5.26 1.06
C ASN A 96 -16.24 3.91 1.74
N ILE A 97 -15.06 3.57 2.22
CA ILE A 97 -14.75 2.24 2.73
C ILE A 97 -14.41 2.32 4.22
N GLN A 98 -15.09 1.48 4.98
CA GLN A 98 -14.74 1.15 6.36
C GLN A 98 -14.58 -0.36 6.47
N CYS A 99 -13.42 -0.81 6.93
CA CYS A 99 -13.12 -2.22 7.01
C CYS A 99 -12.14 -2.52 8.15
N THR A 100 -11.74 -3.78 8.32
CA THR A 100 -10.67 -4.15 9.28
C THR A 100 -9.53 -4.91 8.63
N GLY A 101 -9.76 -5.52 7.46
CA GLY A 101 -8.70 -6.00 6.57
C GLY A 101 -8.31 -4.89 5.59
N ASN A 102 -7.95 -5.25 4.36
CA ASN A 102 -7.51 -4.33 3.31
C ASN A 102 -8.70 -3.70 2.59
N ALA A 103 -8.64 -2.40 2.30
CA ALA A 103 -9.78 -1.71 1.69
C ALA A 103 -9.97 -2.11 0.23
N MET A 104 -8.89 -2.10 -0.55
CA MET A 104 -8.86 -2.58 -1.93
C MET A 104 -7.64 -3.48 -2.11
N GLU A 105 -7.90 -4.74 -2.47
CA GLU A 105 -6.89 -5.77 -2.63
C GLU A 105 -6.93 -6.35 -4.05
N ALA A 106 -5.76 -6.54 -4.65
CA ALA A 106 -5.58 -7.28 -5.89
C ALA A 106 -4.34 -8.18 -5.76
N HIS A 107 -4.29 -9.29 -6.49
CA HIS A 107 -3.08 -10.12 -6.51
C HIS A 107 -2.07 -9.60 -7.54
N ASP A 108 -2.55 -9.16 -8.71
CA ASP A 108 -1.69 -8.79 -9.83
C ASP A 108 -1.42 -7.28 -9.86
N GLU A 109 -2.45 -6.46 -10.06
CA GLU A 109 -2.36 -5.00 -10.13
C GLU A 109 -3.59 -4.28 -9.58
N ILE A 110 -3.36 -3.17 -8.89
CA ILE A 110 -4.37 -2.12 -8.65
C ILE A 110 -4.03 -0.94 -9.56
N GLU A 111 -4.90 -0.63 -10.53
CA GLU A 111 -4.78 0.55 -11.38
C GLU A 111 -5.88 1.56 -11.03
N ILE A 112 -5.52 2.81 -10.71
CA ILE A 112 -6.46 3.88 -10.41
C ILE A 112 -6.24 5.05 -11.36
N SER A 113 -7.21 5.27 -12.24
CA SER A 113 -7.18 6.36 -13.21
C SER A 113 -7.69 7.68 -12.62
N GLU A 114 -8.86 7.62 -11.98
CA GLU A 114 -9.55 8.78 -11.39
C GLU A 114 -10.48 8.29 -10.27
N GLY A 115 -11.09 9.24 -9.55
CA GLY A 115 -12.12 8.97 -8.54
C GLY A 115 -11.86 9.67 -7.22
N THR A 116 -12.69 9.35 -6.23
CA THR A 116 -12.52 9.80 -4.84
C THR A 116 -12.55 8.59 -3.92
N ILE A 117 -11.40 8.26 -3.33
CA ILE A 117 -11.21 7.11 -2.47
C ILE A 117 -11.11 7.59 -1.02
N ASN A 118 -12.09 7.25 -0.19
CA ASN A 118 -12.09 7.55 1.24
C ASN A 118 -12.04 6.25 2.03
N ILE A 119 -10.97 6.02 2.78
CA ILE A 119 -10.74 4.77 3.52
C ILE A 119 -10.49 5.10 4.98
N THR A 120 -11.15 4.38 5.89
CA THR A 120 -10.93 4.50 7.34
C THR A 120 -10.99 3.17 8.07
N GLY A 121 -10.02 2.92 8.95
CA GLY A 121 -10.03 1.80 9.90
C GLY A 121 -9.60 0.45 9.35
N CYS A 122 -9.28 0.39 8.05
CA CYS A 122 -8.72 -0.77 7.37
C CYS A 122 -7.27 -1.00 7.77
N ASN A 123 -6.78 -2.25 7.60
CA ASN A 123 -5.37 -2.60 7.73
C ASN A 123 -4.57 -1.80 6.72
N ASP A 124 -4.69 -2.17 5.44
CA ASP A 124 -4.14 -1.39 4.33
C ASP A 124 -5.23 -0.63 3.57
N GLY A 125 -4.83 0.47 2.95
CA GLY A 125 -5.67 1.19 2.01
C GLY A 125 -5.75 0.45 0.68
N LEU A 126 -4.66 0.49 -0.07
CA LEU A 126 -4.48 -0.26 -1.31
C LEU A 126 -3.42 -1.35 -1.07
N HIS A 127 -3.71 -2.60 -1.40
CA HIS A 127 -2.79 -3.71 -1.16
C HIS A 127 -2.70 -4.62 -2.39
N ALA A 128 -1.53 -4.68 -3.02
CA ALA A 128 -1.27 -5.55 -4.15
C ALA A 128 -0.18 -6.59 -3.81
N GLU A 129 -0.58 -7.85 -3.64
CA GLU A 129 0.29 -8.98 -3.30
C GLU A 129 -0.33 -10.31 -3.76
N ASP A 130 0.48 -11.19 -4.34
CA ASP A 130 0.18 -12.63 -4.40
C ASP A 130 1.18 -13.39 -3.52
N SER A 131 0.66 -14.03 -2.47
CA SER A 131 1.46 -14.80 -1.52
C SER A 131 2.19 -16.01 -2.14
N ASP A 132 1.79 -16.46 -3.32
CA ASP A 132 2.40 -17.56 -4.07
C ASP A 132 3.36 -17.08 -5.17
N ASP A 133 3.32 -15.80 -5.58
CA ASP A 133 4.18 -15.20 -6.60
C ASP A 133 4.61 -13.76 -6.25
N ASP A 134 5.81 -13.61 -5.68
CA ASP A 134 6.37 -12.30 -5.31
C ASP A 134 6.76 -11.41 -6.52
N SER A 135 6.55 -11.87 -7.77
CA SER A 135 6.90 -11.12 -8.98
C SER A 135 5.74 -10.31 -9.57
N ILE A 136 4.57 -10.38 -8.93
CA ILE A 136 3.35 -9.59 -9.20
C ILE A 136 2.94 -8.82 -7.94
N GLY A 137 1.80 -8.12 -7.99
CA GLY A 137 1.37 -7.19 -6.95
C GLY A 137 1.94 -5.81 -7.18
N SER A 138 1.28 -5.00 -7.99
CA SER A 138 1.67 -3.61 -8.29
C SER A 138 0.53 -2.63 -8.08
N VAL A 139 0.87 -1.38 -7.76
CA VAL A 139 -0.10 -0.28 -7.69
C VAL A 139 0.31 0.81 -8.66
N LEU A 140 -0.59 1.18 -9.56
CA LEU A 140 -0.44 2.30 -10.49
C LEU A 140 -1.55 3.33 -10.24
N ILE A 141 -1.16 4.57 -9.95
CA ILE A 141 -2.10 5.68 -9.77
C ILE A 141 -1.76 6.78 -10.77
N THR A 142 -2.70 7.12 -11.65
CA THR A 142 -2.52 8.19 -12.63
C THR A 142 -3.30 9.46 -12.30
N GLY A 143 -4.28 9.38 -11.40
CA GLY A 143 -5.13 10.50 -10.99
C GLY A 143 -6.08 10.16 -9.85
N GLY A 144 -7.01 11.07 -9.55
CA GLY A 144 -7.98 10.94 -8.45
C GLY A 144 -7.63 11.68 -7.15
N THR A 145 -8.52 11.55 -6.16
CA THR A 145 -8.39 12.12 -4.82
C THR A 145 -8.46 11.01 -3.77
N PHE A 146 -7.50 10.99 -2.84
CA PHE A 146 -7.34 9.94 -1.86
C PHE A 146 -7.31 10.54 -0.46
N ASN A 147 -8.15 9.99 0.43
CA ASN A 147 -8.11 10.25 1.85
C ASN A 147 -8.09 8.89 2.56
N ILE A 148 -6.89 8.39 2.80
CA ILE A 148 -6.65 7.04 3.32
C ILE A 148 -6.13 7.15 4.74
N ASN A 149 -6.86 6.55 5.67
CA ASN A 149 -6.44 6.35 7.04
C ASN A 149 -6.44 4.85 7.35
N ALA A 150 -5.27 4.25 7.09
CA ALA A 150 -4.94 2.85 7.28
C ALA A 150 -4.27 2.65 8.66
N THR A 151 -4.29 1.41 9.17
CA THR A 151 -3.59 1.07 10.42
C THR A 151 -2.20 0.50 10.19
N ASP A 152 -1.95 -0.03 9.00
CA ASP A 152 -0.66 -0.53 8.51
C ASP A 152 -0.26 0.33 7.31
N ASP A 153 -0.45 -0.09 6.06
CA ASP A 153 0.01 0.69 4.91
C ASP A 153 -1.10 1.47 4.21
N ALA A 154 -0.89 2.76 3.94
CA ALA A 154 -1.86 3.49 3.11
C ALA A 154 -1.87 2.94 1.66
N ILE A 155 -0.69 2.66 1.10
CA ILE A 155 -0.50 2.07 -0.23
C ILE A 155 0.64 1.05 -0.16
N HIS A 156 0.33 -0.22 -0.43
CA HIS A 156 1.25 -1.33 -0.48
C HIS A 156 1.24 -1.97 -1.87
N GLY A 157 2.40 -2.03 -2.52
CA GLY A 157 2.61 -2.80 -3.75
C GLY A 157 3.86 -3.66 -3.66
N THR A 158 3.70 -4.99 -3.63
CA THR A 158 4.80 -5.96 -3.47
C THR A 158 5.96 -5.68 -4.43
N THR A 159 5.65 -5.49 -5.71
CA THR A 159 6.64 -5.18 -6.75
C THR A 159 6.87 -3.69 -6.87
N THR A 160 5.85 -2.93 -7.25
CA THR A 160 5.96 -1.50 -7.53
C THR A 160 4.80 -0.71 -6.99
N VAL A 161 5.09 0.51 -6.53
CA VAL A 161 4.10 1.57 -6.40
C VAL A 161 4.52 2.71 -7.32
N GLN A 162 3.69 3.02 -8.32
CA GLN A 162 3.92 4.12 -9.25
C GLN A 162 2.80 5.15 -9.14
N ILE A 163 3.18 6.39 -8.87
CA ILE A 163 2.26 7.53 -8.77
C ILE A 163 2.61 8.55 -9.86
N ASP A 164 1.75 8.62 -10.87
CA ASP A 164 1.84 9.53 -12.01
C ASP A 164 0.99 10.79 -11.82
N GLY A 165 0.17 10.85 -10.77
CA GLY A 165 -0.67 12.00 -10.43
C GLY A 165 -1.63 11.73 -9.27
N GLY A 166 -2.47 12.72 -8.95
CA GLY A 166 -3.49 12.64 -7.89
C GLY A 166 -3.28 13.62 -6.75
N ASP A 167 -4.29 13.74 -5.89
CA ASP A 167 -4.26 14.52 -4.63
C ASP A 167 -4.51 13.58 -3.46
N MET A 168 -3.51 13.38 -2.60
CA MET A 168 -3.47 12.30 -1.62
C MET A 168 -3.21 12.85 -0.21
N THR A 169 -4.04 12.44 0.73
CA THR A 169 -3.78 12.52 2.17
C THR A 169 -3.71 11.09 2.71
N LEU A 170 -2.53 10.69 3.17
CA LEU A 170 -2.22 9.33 3.58
C LEU A 170 -1.82 9.29 5.06
N VAL A 171 -2.44 8.39 5.81
CA VAL A 171 -2.11 8.08 7.20
C VAL A 171 -1.95 6.56 7.33
N GLY A 172 -0.85 6.12 7.95
CA GLY A 172 -0.54 4.71 8.15
C GLY A 172 0.59 4.48 9.18
N GLY A 173 0.89 3.21 9.43
CA GLY A 173 2.19 2.71 9.89
C GLY A 173 3.26 3.22 8.96
N GLU A 174 3.43 2.52 7.83
CA GLU A 174 4.04 3.10 6.64
C GLU A 174 2.96 3.75 5.77
N CYS A 175 3.30 4.75 4.96
CA CYS A 175 2.31 5.31 4.02
C CYS A 175 2.43 4.72 2.62
N ILE A 176 3.64 4.64 2.08
CA ILE A 176 3.87 4.06 0.76
C ILE A 176 4.95 2.99 0.88
N GLU A 177 4.59 1.74 0.68
CA GLU A 177 5.49 0.59 0.72
C GLU A 177 5.54 -0.15 -0.63
N GLY A 178 6.74 -0.54 -1.05
CA GLY A 178 6.92 -1.46 -2.16
C GLY A 178 8.39 -1.75 -2.45
N THR A 179 8.68 -2.65 -3.39
CA THR A 179 10.10 -2.90 -3.76
C THR A 179 10.67 -1.77 -4.60
N TYR A 180 9.91 -1.27 -5.57
CA TYR A 180 10.31 -0.11 -6.38
C TYR A 180 9.21 0.94 -6.35
N ILE A 181 9.48 2.06 -5.70
CA ILE A 181 8.52 3.17 -5.55
C ILE A 181 8.92 4.29 -6.50
N THR A 182 8.00 4.72 -7.35
CA THR A 182 8.19 5.84 -8.28
C THR A 182 7.13 6.91 -8.08
N ILE A 183 7.55 8.15 -7.85
CA ILE A 183 6.66 9.32 -7.83
C ILE A 183 7.02 10.23 -9.00
N ASN A 184 6.18 10.23 -10.03
CA ASN A 184 6.35 11.04 -11.23
C ASN A 184 5.64 12.39 -11.13
N ASP A 185 4.48 12.47 -10.48
CA ASP A 185 3.76 13.71 -10.20
C ASP A 185 2.76 13.52 -9.04
N GLY A 186 2.00 14.56 -8.69
CA GLY A 186 0.94 14.52 -7.69
C GLY A 186 1.14 15.48 -6.52
N SER A 187 0.11 15.63 -5.70
CA SER A 187 0.14 16.34 -4.41
C SER A 187 -0.09 15.32 -3.32
N ILE A 188 0.93 15.04 -2.50
CA ILE A 188 0.92 13.93 -1.54
C ILE A 188 1.27 14.46 -0.15
N ASP A 189 0.35 14.34 0.80
CA ASP A 189 0.55 14.67 2.21
C ASP A 189 0.51 13.37 3.05
N ILE A 190 1.62 13.06 3.70
CA ILE A 190 1.87 11.83 4.44
C ILE A 190 1.97 12.14 5.94
N SER A 191 1.27 11.35 6.74
CA SER A 191 1.44 11.27 8.19
C SER A 191 1.66 9.82 8.60
N ALA A 192 2.91 9.42 8.77
CA ALA A 192 3.31 8.05 9.08
C ALA A 192 3.72 7.88 10.55
N SER A 193 3.57 6.67 11.07
CA SER A 193 3.98 6.29 12.43
C SER A 193 5.18 5.35 12.50
N ASP A 194 5.52 4.72 11.37
CA ASP A 194 6.79 4.04 11.09
C ASP A 194 7.54 4.85 10.02
N ASP A 195 7.51 4.46 8.73
CA ASP A 195 8.17 5.19 7.65
C ASP A 195 7.22 5.94 6.72
N GLY A 196 7.61 7.11 6.26
CA GLY A 196 6.80 7.87 5.30
C GLY A 196 6.69 7.12 3.96
N ILE A 197 7.84 6.72 3.44
CA ILE A 197 7.98 5.94 2.21
C ILE A 197 9.03 4.86 2.50
N ASN A 198 8.69 3.58 2.33
CA ASN A 198 9.60 2.46 2.57
C ASN A 198 9.81 1.63 1.30
N ALA A 199 11.00 1.72 0.73
CA ALA A 199 11.42 0.84 -0.35
C ALA A 199 12.15 -0.40 0.22
N ALA A 200 11.44 -1.52 0.36
CA ALA A 200 11.94 -2.75 0.99
C ALA A 200 12.02 -3.95 0.03
N ALA A 201 12.83 -4.96 0.36
CA ALA A 201 12.99 -6.15 -0.47
C ALA A 201 11.79 -7.12 -0.31
N LYS A 202 10.67 -6.81 -0.95
CA LYS A 202 9.42 -7.61 -0.94
C LYS A 202 9.32 -8.55 -2.15
N SER A 203 9.84 -8.13 -3.30
CA SER A 203 9.75 -8.84 -4.57
C SER A 203 11.12 -9.30 -5.09
N SER A 204 11.15 -10.48 -5.71
CA SER A 204 12.33 -10.97 -6.45
C SER A 204 12.50 -10.34 -7.84
N LYS A 205 11.51 -9.57 -8.33
CA LYS A 205 11.52 -8.89 -9.64
C LYS A 205 12.57 -7.79 -9.73
N TYR A 206 12.85 -7.12 -8.61
CA TYR A 206 13.83 -6.06 -8.51
C TYR A 206 14.92 -6.47 -7.52
N SER A 207 16.19 -6.44 -7.96
CA SER A 207 17.31 -6.85 -7.12
C SER A 207 17.72 -5.82 -6.07
N THR A 208 17.22 -4.59 -6.20
CA THR A 208 17.60 -3.45 -5.37
C THR A 208 16.35 -2.66 -5.09
N PRO A 209 15.89 -2.66 -3.82
CA PRO A 209 14.81 -1.78 -3.42
C PRO A 209 15.15 -0.34 -3.78
N THR A 210 14.19 0.41 -4.32
CA THR A 210 14.48 1.74 -4.85
C THR A 210 13.33 2.69 -4.60
N PHE A 211 13.64 3.88 -4.11
CA PHE A 211 12.75 5.03 -4.19
C PHE A 211 13.24 6.02 -5.25
N GLU A 212 12.38 6.38 -6.19
CA GLU A 212 12.66 7.34 -7.25
C GLU A 212 11.58 8.43 -7.32
N MET A 213 11.98 9.69 -7.14
CA MET A 213 11.11 10.86 -7.27
C MET A 213 11.50 11.70 -8.48
N ASN A 214 10.62 11.76 -9.48
CA ASN A 214 10.80 12.51 -10.72
C ASN A 214 10.06 13.85 -10.74
N GLY A 215 9.02 14.01 -9.92
CA GLY A 215 8.17 15.21 -9.88
C GLY A 215 7.23 15.24 -8.69
N GLY A 216 6.19 16.09 -8.75
CA GLY A 216 5.18 16.23 -7.70
C GLY A 216 5.59 17.09 -6.50
N ASP A 217 4.63 17.28 -5.61
CA ASP A 217 4.74 17.96 -4.32
C ASP A 217 4.44 16.94 -3.20
N VAL A 218 5.48 16.48 -2.51
CA VAL A 218 5.39 15.47 -1.44
C VAL A 218 5.75 16.11 -0.10
N THR A 219 4.81 16.08 0.84
CA THR A 219 5.01 16.50 2.23
C THR A 219 4.92 15.28 3.14
N ILE A 220 5.93 15.07 3.97
CA ILE A 220 6.01 13.95 4.89
C ILE A 220 6.15 14.51 6.31
N ASN A 221 5.19 14.17 7.17
CA ASN A 221 5.19 14.50 8.59
C ASN A 221 5.31 13.23 9.41
N MET A 222 6.49 13.00 9.98
CA MET A 222 6.76 11.80 10.76
C MET A 222 6.23 11.92 12.18
N GLY A 223 5.75 10.78 12.70
CA GLY A 223 5.54 10.55 14.12
C GLY A 223 6.84 10.65 14.94
N ALA A 224 6.74 10.34 16.23
CA ALA A 224 7.92 10.22 17.09
C ALA A 224 8.32 8.75 17.20
N GLY A 225 9.61 8.45 17.13
CA GLY A 225 10.07 7.06 17.17
C GLY A 225 11.40 6.86 16.47
N ASP A 226 11.70 5.59 16.20
CA ASP A 226 12.66 5.18 15.18
C ASP A 226 11.83 5.11 13.90
N THR A 227 11.94 6.14 13.06
CA THR A 227 11.05 6.42 11.93
C THR A 227 11.80 7.26 10.92
N ASP A 228 11.65 6.95 9.64
CA ASP A 228 12.30 7.64 8.55
C ASP A 228 11.28 8.31 7.63
N GLY A 229 11.61 9.53 7.18
CA GLY A 229 10.80 10.19 6.15
C GLY A 229 10.75 9.35 4.86
N VAL A 230 11.93 8.89 4.43
CA VAL A 230 12.11 7.97 3.32
C VAL A 230 13.16 6.93 3.75
N ASP A 231 12.76 5.67 3.84
CA ASP A 231 13.66 4.53 4.00
C ASP A 231 13.79 3.77 2.67
N SER A 232 15.00 3.33 2.36
CA SER A 232 15.24 2.39 1.29
C SER A 232 16.31 1.38 1.66
N ASN A 233 15.95 0.10 1.65
CA ASN A 233 16.91 -1.02 1.71
C ASN A 233 17.79 -1.13 0.44
N GLY A 234 17.79 -0.11 -0.42
CA GLY A 234 18.66 0.03 -1.57
C GLY A 234 18.90 1.50 -1.94
N ASP A 235 18.45 1.91 -3.12
CA ASP A 235 18.81 3.21 -3.69
C ASP A 235 17.72 4.28 -3.53
N ILE A 236 18.15 5.54 -3.41
CA ILE A 236 17.29 6.73 -3.46
C ILE A 236 17.71 7.62 -4.63
N TYR A 237 16.76 8.00 -5.47
CA TYR A 237 16.94 8.94 -6.57
C TYR A 237 15.96 10.10 -6.46
N ILE A 238 16.46 11.32 -6.31
CA ILE A 238 15.65 12.54 -6.36
C ILE A 238 16.01 13.32 -7.63
N ASN A 239 15.16 13.19 -8.64
CA ASN A 239 15.33 13.75 -9.98
C ASN A 239 14.59 15.07 -10.19
N GLY A 240 13.50 15.31 -9.45
CA GLY A 240 12.67 16.50 -9.57
C GLY A 240 11.64 16.63 -8.44
N GLY A 241 10.70 17.58 -8.61
CA GLY A 241 9.63 17.84 -7.65
C GLY A 241 10.05 18.62 -6.40
N ASN A 242 9.15 18.69 -5.42
CA ASN A 242 9.38 19.27 -4.10
C ASN A 242 9.09 18.22 -3.02
N LEU A 243 10.12 17.84 -2.27
CA LEU A 243 10.04 16.91 -1.14
C LEU A 243 10.28 17.68 0.16
N SER A 244 9.29 17.71 1.05
CA SER A 244 9.38 18.38 2.34
C SER A 244 9.15 17.37 3.46
N ILE A 245 10.20 17.09 4.24
CA ILE A 245 10.16 16.10 5.31
C ILE A 245 10.34 16.81 6.66
N THR A 246 9.41 16.57 7.59
CA THR A 246 9.52 16.95 9.00
C THR A 246 9.57 15.69 9.83
N GLY A 247 10.71 15.42 10.46
CA GLY A 247 10.95 14.16 11.18
C GLY A 247 12.29 14.13 11.90
N GLN A 248 12.47 13.15 12.79
CA GLN A 248 13.74 12.94 13.49
C GLN A 248 14.81 12.42 12.55
N SER A 249 14.44 11.42 11.73
CA SER A 249 15.20 10.95 10.60
C SER A 249 14.46 11.28 9.31
N THR A 250 15.19 11.77 8.31
CA THR A 250 14.60 12.21 7.02
C THR A 250 14.88 11.23 5.89
N PHE A 251 16.05 10.61 5.88
CA PHE A 251 16.47 9.63 4.90
C PHE A 251 17.31 8.55 5.58
N ASP A 252 16.94 7.28 5.38
CA ASP A 252 17.82 6.12 5.54
C ASP A 252 17.93 5.37 4.21
N TYR A 253 19.12 4.87 3.91
CA TYR A 253 19.33 4.07 2.71
C TYR A 253 20.57 3.16 2.78
N ASP A 254 20.44 1.92 2.34
CA ASP A 254 21.55 0.95 2.33
C ASP A 254 22.48 1.05 1.10
N GLY A 255 21.96 1.61 0.01
CA GLY A 255 22.61 1.72 -1.29
C GLY A 255 23.13 3.11 -1.59
N ASN A 256 22.79 3.63 -2.76
CA ASN A 256 23.21 4.94 -3.25
C ASN A 256 22.07 5.94 -3.12
N ALA A 257 22.38 7.15 -2.66
CA ALA A 257 21.50 8.29 -2.81
C ALA A 257 22.04 9.27 -3.84
N VAL A 258 21.21 9.63 -4.82
CA VAL A 258 21.58 10.54 -5.91
C VAL A 258 20.56 11.68 -6.01
N TYR A 259 21.03 12.91 -5.83
CA TYR A 259 20.26 14.12 -6.08
C TYR A 259 20.61 14.67 -7.48
N ASN A 260 19.65 14.66 -8.38
CA ASN A 260 19.75 15.14 -9.76
C ASN A 260 18.96 16.44 -10.00
N GLY A 261 17.95 16.76 -9.18
CA GLY A 261 17.13 17.97 -9.33
C GLY A 261 16.01 18.09 -8.29
N GLY A 262 15.19 19.13 -8.40
CA GLY A 262 14.08 19.41 -7.47
C GLY A 262 14.48 20.18 -6.21
N THR A 263 13.56 20.26 -5.25
CA THR A 263 13.76 20.89 -3.93
C THR A 263 13.59 19.84 -2.84
N ILE A 264 14.58 19.72 -1.94
CA ILE A 264 14.43 18.95 -0.69
C ILE A 264 14.40 19.94 0.47
N ILE A 265 13.42 19.82 1.37
CA ILE A 265 13.31 20.59 2.61
C ILE A 265 13.31 19.61 3.78
N GLU A 266 14.37 19.61 4.58
CA GLU A 266 14.47 18.82 5.80
C GLU A 266 14.26 19.74 7.00
N ASN A 267 13.20 19.50 7.78
CA ASN A 267 12.90 20.26 9.01
C ASN A 267 12.93 21.79 8.80
N GLY A 268 12.36 22.25 7.68
CA GLY A 268 12.27 23.66 7.30
C GLY A 268 13.54 24.25 6.67
N THR A 269 14.58 23.44 6.43
CA THR A 269 15.83 23.87 5.77
C THR A 269 15.97 23.22 4.40
N THR A 270 16.15 24.03 3.36
CA THR A 270 16.42 23.50 2.01
C THR A 270 17.82 22.88 1.92
N THR A 271 17.91 21.72 1.29
CA THR A 271 19.16 21.00 1.04
C THR A 271 19.21 20.43 -0.39
N ASN A 272 20.43 20.15 -0.86
CA ASN A 272 20.70 19.48 -2.13
C ASN A 272 21.55 18.21 -1.90
N THR A 273 21.58 17.72 -0.66
CA THR A 273 22.29 16.51 -0.27
C THR A 273 21.32 15.60 0.44
N ILE A 274 21.25 14.35 0.00
CA ILE A 274 20.53 13.29 0.70
C ILE A 274 21.55 12.69 1.68
N THR A 275 21.33 12.91 2.97
CA THR A 275 22.27 12.46 4.00
C THR A 275 21.68 11.25 4.68
N ASN A 276 22.30 10.07 4.54
CA ASN A 276 21.91 8.91 5.32
C ASN A 276 22.01 9.26 6.82
N GLN A 277 20.92 9.05 7.54
CA GLN A 277 20.85 9.22 8.98
C GLN A 277 20.80 7.87 9.68
N MET A 278 21.91 7.12 9.67
CA MET A 278 22.12 5.95 10.52
C MET A 278 21.88 6.32 12.00
N MET A 279 20.66 6.14 12.50
CA MET A 279 20.36 6.20 13.93
C MET A 279 20.95 4.94 14.55
N GLY A 280 22.23 5.06 14.91
CA GLY A 280 23.10 3.93 15.20
C GLY A 280 22.47 2.86 16.10
N GLY A 281 22.23 1.69 15.52
CA GLY A 281 22.28 0.42 16.24
C GLY A 281 23.57 0.41 17.05
N SER A 282 23.42 0.51 18.37
CA SER A 282 24.52 0.68 19.32
C SER A 282 25.68 -0.24 18.99
N ASN A 283 26.74 0.36 18.45
CA ASN A 283 28.04 -0.27 18.26
C ASN A 283 28.58 -0.59 19.66
N GLY A 284 28.17 -1.74 20.19
CA GLY A 284 28.64 -2.30 21.45
C GLY A 284 30.15 -2.50 21.36
N GLY A 285 30.88 -1.48 21.82
CA GLY A 285 32.32 -1.41 21.74
C GLY A 285 32.98 -2.71 22.21
N PHE A 286 33.84 -3.24 21.35
CA PHE A 286 34.81 -4.28 21.65
C PHE A 286 35.68 -3.90 22.86
N GLY A 287 35.23 -4.26 24.06
CA GLY A 287 36.03 -4.31 25.28
C GLY A 287 36.69 -5.69 25.41
N LYS A 288 37.98 -5.78 25.04
CA LYS A 288 38.81 -6.95 25.30
C LYS A 288 38.82 -7.32 26.80
N GLY A 289 38.38 -8.52 27.13
CA GLY A 289 38.58 -9.16 28.44
C GLY A 289 38.90 -10.65 28.26
N PHE A 290 40.15 -11.02 28.50
CA PHE A 290 40.67 -12.38 28.46
C PHE A 290 40.12 -13.26 29.61
N GLY A 291 39.91 -14.55 29.32
CA GLY A 291 39.78 -15.65 30.28
C GLY A 291 38.39 -16.31 30.19
N GLY A 292 38.20 -17.56 29.80
CA GLY A 292 39.06 -18.74 29.80
C GLY A 292 38.23 -19.87 30.41
N GLY A 293 37.86 -20.90 29.64
CA GLY A 293 37.13 -22.06 30.18
C GLY A 293 36.38 -22.86 29.13
N MET A 294 36.99 -23.98 28.71
CA MET A 294 36.38 -25.04 27.91
C MET A 294 35.32 -25.82 28.72
N GLY A 295 34.23 -26.23 28.07
CA GLY A 295 33.34 -27.31 28.54
C GLY A 295 32.08 -27.47 27.67
N PRO A 296 31.60 -28.69 27.37
CA PRO A 296 30.96 -29.02 26.09
C PRO A 296 29.43 -29.09 26.07
N GLU A 297 28.91 -29.11 24.83
CA GLU A 297 27.64 -29.64 24.29
C GLU A 297 26.56 -30.17 25.25
N ASN A 298 25.30 -29.70 25.08
CA ASN A 298 24.17 -30.62 24.94
C ASN A 298 22.90 -30.03 24.31
N ASN A 299 22.16 -30.95 23.71
CA ASN A 299 20.92 -30.88 22.91
C ASN A 299 19.67 -30.18 23.49
N ASN A 300 18.74 -29.92 22.53
CA ASN A 300 17.27 -29.91 22.62
C ASN A 300 16.57 -28.78 23.40
N HIS A 301 15.68 -28.00 22.75
CA HIS A 301 14.25 -28.35 22.64
C HIS A 301 13.43 -27.31 21.84
N ARG A 302 12.35 -27.82 21.22
CA ARG A 302 11.26 -27.14 20.52
C ARG A 302 10.25 -26.45 21.45
N GLY A 303 9.40 -25.60 20.86
CA GLY A 303 8.03 -25.27 21.30
C GLY A 303 7.88 -23.76 21.54
N PHE A 304 6.92 -23.04 20.97
CA PHE A 304 5.71 -23.35 20.21
C PHE A 304 5.59 -22.37 19.05
#